data_AF-A0A2V9VXV5-F1
#
_entry.id   AF-A0A2V9VXV5-F1
#
_cell.length_a   1.000
_cell.length_b   1.000
_cell.length_c   1.000
_cell.angle_alpha   90.00
_cell.angle_beta   90.00
_cell.angle_gamma   90.00
#
_symmetry.space_group_name_H-M   'P 1'
#
loop_
_entity.id
_entity.type
_entity.pdbx_description
1 polymer ?
#
loop_
_entity_poly.entity_id
_entity_poly.type
_entity_poly.pdbx_seq_one_letter_code
_entity_poly.pdbx_strand_id
1 'polypeptide(L)'
;MRTVAALAVLLGAFGLQAGASATLLIEEPYGKLGFFTATGHAAVYLSGVCAQTPLLLRRCAPGESGVVLSRYDGVGGYDWIAIPLVPYLYAVERPEDVPLFADAKMVAFLRDRYRRKHLKGVAPDLSNGETPGGNWYELVGSSYDRTTYGFEIETSGEQDEALILKLNSSSNHSHFHLLTRNCADFVKGVINLYQPKALHRSYVADVGISTPKQMAKALVQFGAAHPELRLSRFIIPQVPGNIARSKAVHRVVGSFVESKKYIVPSAVVSPIFAGCVAAVYFGSGGGRFNPSYEAMIYAPGSKLELPLTGEERRAYSKALKHLLTHTLEGSAGNDHDSWALVQSKAEYRFDQHGGPVLQTNIGPQVVNVGVSPTNVRTIDAPRQLIQELLTARLQSELQRSSTGKVSGGQIGRDFQLLRRALDEDDPPENSLASQPRSAIRVARF
;
A
#
# COMPACT_ATOMS: atom_id res chain seq x y z
N MET A 1 21.53 -24.30 44.71
CA MET A 1 22.03 -23.26 43.77
C MET A 1 22.26 -23.76 42.35
N ARG A 2 22.67 -25.02 42.10
CA ARG A 2 22.88 -25.54 40.73
C ARG A 2 21.60 -25.83 39.92
N THR A 3 20.48 -26.11 40.59
CA THR A 3 19.19 -26.40 39.94
C THR A 3 18.42 -25.16 39.46
N VAL A 4 18.65 -24.00 40.09
CA VAL A 4 17.99 -22.73 39.71
C VAL A 4 18.62 -22.14 38.45
N ALA A 5 19.93 -22.37 38.24
CA ALA A 5 20.64 -21.92 37.04
C ALA A 5 20.19 -22.67 35.77
N ALA A 6 19.83 -23.96 35.88
CA ALA A 6 19.36 -24.75 34.74
C ALA A 6 17.97 -24.34 34.25
N LEU A 7 17.08 -23.89 35.15
CA LEU A 7 15.73 -23.43 34.79
C LEU A 7 15.75 -22.06 34.11
N ALA A 8 16.66 -21.17 34.50
CA ALA A 8 16.81 -19.85 33.89
C ALA A 8 17.36 -19.92 32.45
N VAL A 9 18.19 -20.92 32.14
CA VAL A 9 18.71 -21.16 30.78
C VAL A 9 17.64 -21.77 29.85
N LEU A 10 16.72 -22.59 30.38
CA LEU A 10 15.59 -23.13 29.60
C LEU A 10 14.47 -22.10 29.34
N LEU A 11 14.29 -21.12 30.22
CA LEU A 11 13.34 -20.01 30.01
C LEU A 11 13.88 -18.90 29.10
N GLY A 12 15.20 -18.82 28.90
CA GLY A 12 15.83 -17.92 27.93
C GLY A 12 15.82 -18.43 26.49
N ALA A 13 15.52 -19.73 26.28
CA ALA A 13 15.48 -20.35 24.95
C ALA A 13 14.12 -20.21 24.24
N PHE A 14 13.07 -19.83 24.97
CA PHE A 14 11.86 -19.27 24.37
C PHE A 14 12.05 -17.77 24.19
N GLY A 15 13.09 -17.40 23.44
CA GLY A 15 13.15 -16.08 22.86
C GLY A 15 11.82 -15.84 22.17
N LEU A 16 11.14 -14.74 22.52
CA LEU A 16 9.97 -14.24 21.81
C LEU A 16 10.32 -14.24 20.32
N GLN A 17 9.97 -15.30 19.60
CA GLN A 17 9.92 -15.26 18.16
C GLN A 17 8.87 -14.19 17.87
N ALA A 18 9.34 -12.99 17.54
CA ALA A 18 8.49 -12.01 16.89
C ALA A 18 7.84 -12.77 15.72
N GLY A 19 6.52 -12.98 15.81
CA GLY A 19 5.81 -13.85 14.88
C GLY A 19 6.07 -13.38 13.45
N ALA A 20 6.56 -14.29 12.61
CA ALA A 20 6.59 -14.06 11.18
C ALA A 20 5.14 -14.16 10.66
N SER A 21 4.91 -13.56 9.50
CA SER A 21 3.61 -13.57 8.86
C SER A 21 3.76 -13.61 7.34
N ALA A 22 2.78 -14.24 6.71
CA ALA A 22 2.57 -14.16 5.28
C ALA A 22 1.26 -13.43 5.03
N THR A 23 1.32 -12.37 4.23
CA THR A 23 0.17 -11.55 3.89
C THR A 23 -0.10 -11.63 2.40
N LEU A 24 -1.29 -12.09 2.03
CA LEU A 24 -1.81 -11.94 0.69
C LEU A 24 -2.19 -10.47 0.47
N LEU A 25 -1.52 -9.80 -0.46
CA LEU A 25 -1.82 -8.44 -0.88
C LEU A 25 -2.68 -8.47 -2.14
N ILE A 26 -3.86 -7.85 -2.08
CA ILE A 26 -4.76 -7.63 -3.21
C ILE A 26 -4.77 -6.16 -3.58
N GLU A 27 -4.38 -5.88 -4.80
CA GLU A 27 -4.10 -4.54 -5.29
C GLU A 27 -5.18 -4.08 -6.27
N GLU A 28 -5.77 -2.91 -6.00
CA GLU A 28 -6.84 -2.37 -6.84
C GLU A 28 -6.37 -2.16 -8.30
N PRO A 29 -7.24 -2.43 -9.30
CA PRO A 29 -6.97 -2.02 -10.67
C PRO A 29 -6.89 -0.48 -10.79
N TYR A 30 -5.97 0.00 -11.62
CA TYR A 30 -5.80 1.42 -11.94
C TYR A 30 -5.50 1.63 -13.44
N GLY A 31 -5.61 2.87 -13.90
CA GLY A 31 -5.29 3.26 -15.27
C GLY A 31 -6.22 2.65 -16.34
N LYS A 32 -5.80 2.75 -17.62
CA LYS A 32 -6.56 2.22 -18.76
C LYS A 32 -6.69 0.69 -18.69
N LEU A 33 -5.65 -0.03 -18.29
CA LEU A 33 -5.69 -1.49 -18.21
C LEU A 33 -6.65 -1.98 -17.11
N GLY A 34 -6.62 -1.35 -15.93
CA GLY A 34 -7.56 -1.61 -14.85
C GLY A 34 -9.01 -1.25 -15.20
N PHE A 35 -9.22 -0.28 -16.09
CA PHE A 35 -10.55 0.03 -16.64
C PHE A 35 -11.14 -1.12 -17.46
N PHE A 36 -10.33 -1.93 -18.16
CA PHE A 36 -10.81 -3.00 -19.04
C PHE A 36 -10.95 -4.36 -18.35
N THR A 37 -9.99 -4.78 -17.51
CA THR A 37 -10.03 -6.11 -16.87
C THR A 37 -10.62 -6.08 -15.46
N ALA A 38 -10.41 -4.97 -14.72
CA ALA A 38 -10.84 -4.74 -13.34
C ALA A 38 -10.47 -5.85 -12.32
N THR A 39 -9.50 -6.71 -12.66
CA THR A 39 -9.07 -7.85 -11.81
C THR A 39 -8.09 -7.46 -10.71
N GLY A 40 -7.37 -6.35 -10.87
CA GLY A 40 -6.31 -5.93 -9.95
C GLY A 40 -5.03 -6.76 -10.08
N HIS A 41 -4.15 -6.64 -9.08
CA HIS A 41 -2.90 -7.41 -8.95
C HIS A 41 -2.87 -8.19 -7.62
N ALA A 42 -2.00 -9.19 -7.51
CA ALA A 42 -1.77 -9.92 -6.28
C ALA A 42 -0.28 -10.14 -6.01
N ALA A 43 0.13 -9.91 -4.76
CA ALA A 43 1.48 -10.12 -4.28
C ALA A 43 1.44 -10.80 -2.89
N VAL A 44 2.59 -11.27 -2.40
CA VAL A 44 2.72 -11.78 -1.03
C VAL A 44 3.76 -10.97 -0.27
N TYR A 45 3.36 -10.38 0.85
CA TYR A 45 4.27 -9.79 1.83
C TYR A 45 4.68 -10.83 2.87
N LEU A 46 5.97 -10.94 3.16
CA LEU A 46 6.55 -11.87 4.13
C LEU A 46 7.37 -11.07 5.14
N SER A 47 6.97 -11.07 6.41
CA SER A 47 7.65 -10.29 7.45
C SER A 47 8.91 -10.96 7.99
N GLY A 48 9.04 -12.29 7.87
CA GLY A 48 10.22 -13.06 8.29
C GLY A 48 11.25 -13.37 7.19
N VAL A 49 10.93 -13.03 5.93
CA VAL A 49 11.79 -13.26 4.76
C VAL A 49 12.25 -11.92 4.20
N CYS A 50 13.54 -11.81 3.90
CA CYS A 50 14.18 -10.61 3.39
C CYS A 50 14.96 -10.89 2.09
N ALA A 51 15.24 -9.84 1.32
CA ALA A 51 16.00 -9.94 0.09
C ALA A 51 17.49 -9.72 0.38
N GLN A 52 18.34 -10.64 -0.09
CA GLN A 52 19.78 -10.36 -0.22
C GLN A 52 20.04 -9.59 -1.51
N THR A 53 19.34 -9.96 -2.58
CA THR A 53 19.20 -9.20 -3.83
C THR A 53 17.73 -9.26 -4.25
N PRO A 54 17.29 -8.49 -5.25
CA PRO A 54 15.91 -8.59 -5.76
C PRO A 54 15.52 -10.00 -6.25
N LEU A 55 16.47 -10.91 -6.41
CA LEU A 55 16.30 -12.26 -6.96
C LEU A 55 16.77 -13.37 -6.01
N LEU A 56 17.20 -13.03 -4.79
CA LEU A 56 17.73 -13.98 -3.81
C LEU A 56 17.19 -13.67 -2.42
N LEU A 57 16.52 -14.66 -1.83
CA LEU A 57 15.90 -14.55 -0.52
C LEU A 57 16.82 -15.05 0.59
N ARG A 58 16.59 -14.53 1.79
CA ARG A 58 17.23 -14.94 3.05
C ARG A 58 16.28 -14.66 4.21
N ARG A 59 16.67 -15.07 5.42
CA ARG A 59 16.00 -14.59 6.63
C ARG A 59 16.23 -13.12 6.88
N CYS A 60 15.22 -12.49 7.45
CA CYS A 60 15.37 -11.14 7.97
C CYS A 60 16.30 -11.11 9.18
N ALA A 61 17.16 -10.10 9.20
CA ALA A 61 17.90 -9.67 10.38
C ALA A 61 16.97 -8.84 11.29
N PRO A 62 17.31 -8.69 12.58
CA PRO A 62 16.56 -7.83 13.48
C PRO A 62 16.41 -6.41 12.94
N GLY A 63 15.18 -5.89 12.94
CA GLY A 63 14.85 -4.54 12.47
C GLY A 63 14.50 -4.43 10.98
N GLU A 64 14.64 -5.50 10.20
CA GLU A 64 14.19 -5.50 8.80
C GLU A 64 12.67 -5.71 8.69
N SER A 65 12.05 -5.08 7.68
CA SER A 65 10.59 -5.06 7.50
C SER A 65 10.07 -6.15 6.58
N GLY A 66 10.88 -7.15 6.20
CA GLY A 66 10.48 -8.17 5.23
C GLY A 66 10.41 -7.71 3.78
N VAL A 67 9.94 -8.60 2.90
CA VAL A 67 9.80 -8.36 1.45
C VAL A 67 8.41 -8.63 0.92
N VAL A 68 8.08 -7.93 -0.16
CA VAL A 68 6.98 -8.27 -1.05
C VAL A 68 7.54 -9.06 -2.23
N LEU A 69 7.03 -10.29 -2.39
CA LEU A 69 7.23 -11.11 -3.57
C LEU A 69 6.12 -10.82 -4.57
N SER A 70 6.51 -10.41 -5.76
CA SER A 70 5.56 -10.05 -6.81
C SER A 70 6.03 -10.61 -8.16
N ARG A 71 5.05 -11.00 -8.98
CA ARG A 71 5.23 -11.49 -10.35
C ARG A 71 4.56 -10.54 -11.31
N TYR A 72 5.32 -9.95 -12.23
CA TYR A 72 4.80 -9.13 -13.30
C TYR A 72 5.23 -9.66 -14.68
N ASP A 73 4.45 -9.30 -15.70
CA ASP A 73 4.79 -9.60 -17.07
C ASP A 73 6.00 -8.76 -17.54
N GLY A 74 6.96 -9.41 -18.19
CA GLY A 74 8.05 -8.75 -18.90
C GLY A 74 9.09 -8.01 -18.03
N VAL A 75 9.26 -8.35 -16.75
CA VAL A 75 10.27 -7.69 -15.90
C VAL A 75 11.57 -8.49 -15.84
N GLY A 76 12.58 -8.04 -16.59
CA GLY A 76 13.94 -8.60 -16.57
C GLY A 76 14.07 -10.08 -16.95
N GLY A 77 13.01 -10.70 -17.48
CA GLY A 77 12.95 -12.14 -17.73
C GLY A 77 12.76 -13.00 -16.47
N TYR A 78 12.50 -12.39 -15.31
CA TYR A 78 12.36 -13.06 -14.03
C TYR A 78 10.89 -13.40 -13.72
N ASP A 79 10.68 -14.54 -13.06
CA ASP A 79 9.35 -15.04 -12.70
C ASP A 79 8.80 -14.37 -11.45
N TRP A 80 9.67 -14.01 -10.52
CA TRP A 80 9.34 -13.27 -9.32
C TRP A 80 10.50 -12.35 -8.92
N ILE A 81 10.14 -11.24 -8.27
CA ILE A 81 11.08 -10.25 -7.75
C ILE A 81 10.70 -9.92 -6.31
N ALA A 82 11.71 -9.80 -5.46
CA ALA A 82 11.59 -9.47 -4.05
C ALA A 82 11.98 -8.01 -3.81
N ILE A 83 11.05 -7.20 -3.32
CA ILE A 83 11.27 -5.79 -2.98
C ILE A 83 10.97 -5.59 -1.50
N PRO A 84 11.83 -4.92 -0.72
CA PRO A 84 11.51 -4.57 0.67
C PRO A 84 10.18 -3.82 0.77
N LEU A 85 9.43 -4.05 1.84
CA LEU A 85 8.04 -3.56 1.98
C LEU A 85 7.89 -2.06 1.69
N VAL A 86 8.75 -1.23 2.31
CA VAL A 86 8.63 0.23 2.21
C VAL A 86 8.87 0.74 0.78
N PRO A 87 9.96 0.36 0.07
CA PRO A 87 10.11 0.67 -1.34
C PRO A 87 9.01 0.11 -2.25
N TYR A 88 8.51 -1.10 -1.98
CA TYR A 88 7.42 -1.68 -2.76
C TYR A 88 6.18 -0.80 -2.71
N LEU A 89 5.83 -0.30 -1.52
CA LEU A 89 4.64 0.52 -1.33
C LEU A 89 4.86 2.00 -1.72
N TYR A 90 6.03 2.57 -1.41
CA TYR A 90 6.22 4.03 -1.42
C TYR A 90 7.47 4.51 -2.16
N ALA A 91 8.23 3.64 -2.83
CA ALA A 91 9.43 4.00 -3.60
C ALA A 91 10.56 4.70 -2.80
N VAL A 92 10.41 4.79 -1.47
CA VAL A 92 11.40 5.31 -0.53
C VAL A 92 11.91 4.19 0.36
N GLU A 93 13.06 4.39 0.99
CA GLU A 93 13.69 3.34 1.80
C GLU A 93 13.18 3.33 3.24
N ARG A 94 12.70 4.47 3.75
CA ARG A 94 12.25 4.61 5.15
C ARG A 94 10.81 5.11 5.22
N PRO A 95 9.99 4.62 6.17
CA PRO A 95 8.60 5.06 6.32
C PRO A 95 8.43 6.56 6.55
N GLU A 96 9.40 7.21 7.20
CA GLU A 96 9.41 8.64 7.46
C GLU A 96 9.58 9.51 6.21
N ASP A 97 10.11 8.94 5.12
CA ASP A 97 10.32 9.64 3.85
C ASP A 97 9.11 9.55 2.93
N VAL A 98 8.03 8.88 3.36
CA VAL A 98 6.81 8.75 2.54
C VAL A 98 6.19 10.14 2.33
N PRO A 99 5.97 10.56 1.06
CA PRO A 99 5.42 11.86 0.77
C PRO A 99 4.03 12.08 1.37
N LEU A 100 3.82 13.30 1.86
CA LEU A 100 2.55 13.79 2.37
C LEU A 100 1.51 13.95 1.24
N PHE A 101 1.95 14.35 0.05
CA PHE A 101 1.11 14.52 -1.11
C PHE A 101 1.94 14.35 -2.38
N ALA A 102 1.48 13.52 -3.32
CA ALA A 102 2.26 13.15 -4.49
C ALA A 102 1.61 13.61 -5.82
N ASP A 103 2.44 13.90 -6.81
CA ASP A 103 2.04 14.04 -8.22
C ASP A 103 2.78 12.99 -9.07
N ALA A 104 2.42 12.88 -10.35
CA ALA A 104 3.03 11.90 -11.24
C ALA A 104 4.56 12.09 -11.41
N LYS A 105 5.03 13.35 -11.38
CA LYS A 105 6.46 13.68 -11.52
C LYS A 105 7.26 13.19 -10.31
N MET A 106 6.75 13.39 -9.09
CA MET A 106 7.36 12.89 -7.86
C MET A 106 7.43 11.37 -7.86
N VAL A 107 6.34 10.70 -8.24
CA VAL A 107 6.28 9.23 -8.28
C VAL A 107 7.32 8.68 -9.26
N ALA A 108 7.41 9.25 -10.47
CA ALA A 108 8.43 8.87 -11.45
C ALA A 108 9.85 9.09 -10.92
N PHE A 109 10.10 10.24 -10.27
CA PHE A 109 11.39 10.58 -9.67
C PHE A 109 11.81 9.57 -8.58
N LEU A 110 10.94 9.25 -7.64
CA LEU A 110 11.23 8.31 -6.55
C LEU A 110 11.48 6.89 -7.08
N ARG A 111 10.64 6.43 -8.03
CA ARG A 111 10.80 5.13 -8.69
C ARG A 111 12.12 5.00 -9.44
N ASP A 112 12.46 6.00 -10.26
CA ASP A 112 13.71 5.95 -11.03
C ASP A 112 14.94 6.01 -10.13
N ARG A 113 14.90 6.80 -9.05
CA ARG A 113 15.96 6.82 -8.04
C ARG A 113 16.18 5.45 -7.43
N TYR A 114 15.11 4.82 -6.94
CA TYR A 114 15.20 3.50 -6.31
C TYR A 114 15.68 2.44 -7.31
N ARG A 115 15.16 2.47 -8.54
CA ARG A 115 15.57 1.56 -9.63
C ARG A 115 17.06 1.69 -9.93
N ARG A 116 17.58 2.90 -10.10
CA ARG A 116 19.01 3.12 -10.40
C ARG A 116 19.92 2.64 -9.27
N LYS A 117 19.45 2.69 -8.02
CA LYS A 117 20.21 2.25 -6.85
C LYS A 117 20.18 0.72 -6.68
N HIS A 118 19.02 0.08 -6.88
CA HIS A 118 18.81 -1.31 -6.46
C HIS A 118 18.37 -2.28 -7.56
N LEU A 119 17.78 -1.78 -8.64
CA LEU A 119 17.13 -2.61 -9.65
C LEU A 119 17.76 -2.51 -11.03
N LYS A 120 18.97 -1.94 -11.18
CA LYS A 120 19.64 -1.87 -12.50
C LYS A 120 19.86 -3.25 -13.13
N GLY A 121 20.08 -4.29 -12.33
CA GLY A 121 20.20 -5.66 -12.83
C GLY A 121 18.89 -6.26 -13.35
N VAL A 122 17.75 -5.68 -12.97
CA VAL A 122 16.40 -6.14 -13.34
C VAL A 122 15.80 -5.26 -14.45
N ALA A 123 15.97 -3.95 -14.32
CA ALA A 123 15.46 -2.90 -15.19
C ALA A 123 16.61 -1.93 -15.52
N PRO A 124 17.50 -2.31 -16.46
CA PRO A 124 18.67 -1.51 -16.82
C PRO A 124 18.28 -0.22 -17.55
N ASP A 125 19.18 0.76 -17.53
CA ASP A 125 19.01 1.99 -18.31
C ASP A 125 18.93 1.66 -19.82
N LEU A 126 18.16 2.44 -20.57
CA LEU A 126 18.24 2.43 -22.04
C LEU A 126 19.63 2.91 -22.48
N SER A 127 19.99 2.66 -23.75
CA SER A 127 21.29 3.07 -24.30
C SER A 127 21.56 4.57 -24.20
N ASN A 128 20.50 5.40 -24.17
CA ASN A 128 20.55 6.85 -23.98
C ASN A 128 20.53 7.27 -22.49
N GLY A 129 20.57 6.32 -21.54
CA GLY A 129 20.56 6.58 -20.10
C GLY A 129 19.16 6.80 -19.49
N GLU A 130 18.10 6.78 -20.31
CA GLU A 130 16.72 6.95 -19.86
C GLU A 130 16.18 5.70 -19.15
N THR A 131 15.06 5.89 -18.46
CA THR A 131 14.34 4.82 -17.77
C THR A 131 13.78 3.81 -18.77
N PRO A 132 13.95 2.49 -18.54
CA PRO A 132 13.39 1.48 -19.44
C PRO A 132 11.85 1.46 -19.37
N GLY A 133 11.21 1.02 -20.45
CA GLY A 133 9.79 0.69 -20.45
C GLY A 133 9.47 -0.60 -19.69
N GLY A 134 8.25 -1.12 -19.86
CA GLY A 134 7.78 -2.34 -19.22
C GLY A 134 7.16 -2.11 -17.83
N ASN A 135 6.87 -3.21 -17.12
CA ASN A 135 6.06 -3.18 -15.89
C ASN A 135 6.89 -3.10 -14.60
N TRP A 136 8.20 -2.86 -14.68
CA TRP A 136 9.07 -2.82 -13.50
C TRP A 136 8.62 -1.74 -12.49
N TYR A 137 8.01 -0.66 -12.96
CA TYR A 137 7.57 0.44 -12.11
C TYR A 137 6.44 0.01 -11.15
N GLU A 138 5.71 -1.07 -11.46
CA GLU A 138 4.68 -1.63 -10.57
C GLU A 138 5.26 -2.38 -9.37
N LEU A 139 6.59 -2.65 -9.36
CA LEU A 139 7.30 -3.24 -8.22
C LEU A 139 7.73 -2.21 -7.17
N VAL A 140 7.59 -0.92 -7.45
CA VAL A 140 8.14 0.16 -6.63
C VAL A 140 7.11 1.28 -6.51
N GLY A 141 6.66 1.61 -5.31
CA GLY A 141 5.67 2.66 -5.11
C GLY A 141 4.24 2.26 -5.50
N SER A 142 3.81 1.02 -5.27
CA SER A 142 2.46 0.55 -5.63
C SER A 142 1.34 1.36 -4.97
N SER A 143 1.56 1.90 -3.77
CA SER A 143 0.59 2.75 -3.07
C SER A 143 0.42 4.14 -3.69
N TYR A 144 1.20 4.52 -4.71
CA TYR A 144 0.89 5.72 -5.50
C TYR A 144 -0.19 5.45 -6.55
N ASP A 145 -0.27 4.22 -7.05
CA ASP A 145 -1.21 3.88 -8.11
C ASP A 145 -2.54 3.36 -7.56
N ARG A 146 -2.51 2.74 -6.37
CA ARG A 146 -3.63 1.92 -5.91
C ARG A 146 -3.71 1.70 -4.41
N THR A 147 -4.93 1.41 -3.95
CA THR A 147 -5.19 0.87 -2.62
C THR A 147 -4.90 -0.63 -2.61
N THR A 148 -4.30 -1.12 -1.53
CA THR A 148 -4.00 -2.55 -1.32
C THR A 148 -4.74 -3.09 -0.11
N TYR A 149 -5.26 -4.31 -0.20
CA TYR A 149 -5.88 -5.04 0.90
C TYR A 149 -4.97 -6.18 1.33
N GLY A 150 -4.58 -6.21 2.60
CA GLY A 150 -3.78 -7.27 3.21
C GLY A 150 -4.65 -8.29 3.94
N PHE A 151 -4.37 -9.58 3.71
CA PHE A 151 -4.94 -10.71 4.43
C PHE A 151 -3.79 -11.52 5.04
N GLU A 152 -3.56 -11.33 6.32
CA GLU A 152 -2.36 -11.81 7.03
C GLU A 152 -2.65 -13.08 7.82
N ILE A 153 -1.74 -14.05 7.72
CA ILE A 153 -1.69 -15.26 8.53
C ILE A 153 -0.34 -15.36 9.24
N GLU A 154 -0.33 -15.90 10.46
CA GLU A 154 0.90 -16.19 11.19
C GLU A 154 1.69 -17.31 10.48
N THR A 155 3.02 -17.20 10.48
CA THR A 155 3.94 -18.23 9.95
C THR A 155 5.03 -18.55 10.95
N SER A 156 5.65 -19.72 10.78
CA SER A 156 6.81 -20.15 11.57
C SER A 156 8.11 -19.91 10.82
N GLY A 157 9.22 -19.91 11.57
CA GLY A 157 10.52 -19.77 10.94
C GLY A 157 10.84 -20.95 10.00
N GLU A 158 10.47 -22.16 10.36
CA GLU A 158 10.71 -23.35 9.54
C GLU A 158 9.98 -23.25 8.19
N GLN A 159 8.77 -22.69 8.18
CA GLN A 159 8.02 -22.46 6.94
C GLN A 159 8.69 -21.43 6.03
N ASP A 160 9.23 -20.36 6.61
CA ASP A 160 9.99 -19.35 5.87
C ASP A 160 11.28 -19.93 5.26
N GLU A 161 12.03 -20.78 5.99
CA GLU A 161 13.19 -21.48 5.39
C GLU A 161 12.77 -22.36 4.22
N ALA A 162 11.67 -23.11 4.37
CA ALA A 162 11.19 -23.99 3.31
C ALA A 162 10.82 -23.20 2.05
N LEU A 163 10.20 -22.02 2.22
CA LEU A 163 9.94 -21.11 1.10
C LEU A 163 11.24 -20.60 0.47
N ILE A 164 12.18 -20.09 1.28
CA ILE A 164 13.46 -19.55 0.81
C ILE A 164 14.21 -20.60 -0.01
N LEU A 165 14.37 -21.81 0.54
CA LEU A 165 15.04 -22.92 -0.13
C LEU A 165 14.37 -23.25 -1.46
N LYS A 166 13.03 -23.31 -1.49
CA LYS A 166 12.29 -23.61 -2.70
C LYS A 166 12.46 -22.55 -3.78
N LEU A 167 12.35 -21.27 -3.43
CA LEU A 167 12.42 -20.18 -4.41
C LEU A 167 13.86 -19.95 -4.89
N ASN A 168 14.85 -20.02 -4.01
CA ASN A 168 16.26 -19.83 -4.37
C ASN A 168 16.84 -21.00 -5.20
N SER A 169 16.31 -22.22 -5.04
CA SER A 169 16.75 -23.38 -5.84
C SER A 169 16.05 -23.51 -7.19
N SER A 170 14.96 -22.76 -7.41
CA SER A 170 14.21 -22.78 -8.66
C SER A 170 14.88 -21.90 -9.71
N SER A 171 14.84 -22.31 -10.98
CA SER A 171 15.25 -21.45 -12.10
C SER A 171 14.23 -20.30 -12.23
N ASN A 172 14.55 -19.12 -11.68
CA ASN A 172 13.68 -17.93 -11.64
C ASN A 172 13.52 -17.28 -13.04
N HIS A 173 13.00 -18.02 -14.01
CA HIS A 173 12.74 -17.55 -15.38
C HIS A 173 11.24 -17.42 -15.61
N SER A 174 10.84 -16.27 -16.15
CA SER A 174 9.44 -15.96 -16.37
C SER A 174 8.80 -16.91 -17.38
N HIS A 175 7.66 -17.46 -16.99
CA HIS A 175 6.73 -18.14 -17.88
C HIS A 175 5.32 -17.52 -17.75
N PHE A 176 5.28 -16.20 -17.64
CA PHE A 176 4.06 -15.46 -17.38
C PHE A 176 3.04 -15.70 -18.49
N HIS A 177 1.83 -16.10 -18.09
CA HIS A 177 0.66 -16.14 -18.95
C HIS A 177 -0.55 -15.63 -18.18
N LEU A 178 -1.19 -14.59 -18.70
CA LEU A 178 -2.30 -13.91 -18.02
C LEU A 178 -3.42 -14.86 -17.56
N LEU A 179 -3.71 -15.91 -18.32
CA LEU A 179 -4.83 -16.82 -18.05
C LEU A 179 -4.47 -18.03 -17.17
N THR A 180 -3.21 -18.49 -17.21
CA THR A 180 -2.82 -19.80 -16.67
C THR A 180 -1.64 -19.76 -15.70
N ARG A 181 -0.79 -18.73 -15.78
CA ARG A 181 0.44 -18.56 -14.99
C ARG A 181 0.65 -17.08 -14.68
N ASN A 182 -0.29 -16.49 -13.94
CA ASN A 182 -0.30 -15.07 -13.62
C ASN A 182 0.12 -14.80 -12.16
N CYS A 183 -0.08 -13.57 -11.68
CA CYS A 183 0.21 -13.16 -10.31
C CYS A 183 -0.64 -13.92 -9.27
N ALA A 184 -1.92 -14.18 -9.55
CA ALA A 184 -2.78 -14.93 -8.65
C ALA A 184 -2.36 -16.41 -8.52
N ASP A 185 -1.89 -17.04 -9.61
CA ASP A 185 -1.33 -18.40 -9.53
C ASP A 185 0.00 -18.44 -8.75
N PHE A 186 0.82 -17.39 -8.86
CA PHE A 186 2.04 -17.25 -8.06
C PHE A 186 1.74 -17.17 -6.56
N VAL A 187 0.90 -16.20 -6.14
CA VAL A 187 0.56 -16.04 -4.72
C VAL A 187 -0.17 -17.26 -4.17
N LYS A 188 -0.99 -17.93 -4.98
CA LYS A 188 -1.59 -19.23 -4.63
C LYS A 188 -0.51 -20.25 -4.29
N GLY A 189 0.53 -20.35 -5.12
CA GLY A 189 1.66 -21.24 -4.89
C GLY A 189 2.42 -20.92 -3.60
N VAL A 190 2.68 -19.63 -3.34
CA VAL A 190 3.39 -19.18 -2.14
C VAL A 190 2.57 -19.42 -0.88
N ILE A 191 1.34 -18.92 -0.80
CA ILE A 191 0.49 -19.09 0.40
C ILE A 191 0.19 -20.57 0.67
N ASN A 192 0.01 -21.40 -0.37
CA ASN A 192 -0.23 -22.84 -0.16
C ASN A 192 1.01 -23.61 0.34
N LEU A 193 2.20 -23.01 0.34
CA LEU A 193 3.36 -23.60 1.04
C LEU A 193 3.25 -23.42 2.56
N TYR A 194 2.69 -22.28 2.99
CA TYR A 194 2.41 -22.02 4.40
C TYR A 194 1.14 -22.74 4.87
N GLN A 195 0.08 -22.68 4.07
CA GLN A 195 -1.24 -23.20 4.40
C GLN A 195 -1.78 -24.06 3.24
N PRO A 196 -1.46 -25.37 3.23
CA PRO A 196 -1.83 -26.26 2.14
C PRO A 196 -3.32 -26.19 1.81
N LYS A 197 -3.64 -25.97 0.52
CA LYS A 197 -5.00 -25.89 -0.03
C LYS A 197 -5.83 -24.67 0.41
N ALA A 198 -5.24 -23.69 1.12
CA ALA A 198 -5.96 -22.48 1.52
C ALA A 198 -6.45 -21.66 0.31
N LEU A 199 -5.62 -21.56 -0.73
CA LEU A 199 -5.94 -20.84 -1.96
C LEU A 199 -6.24 -21.79 -3.11
N HIS A 200 -7.35 -21.53 -3.80
CA HIS A 200 -7.75 -22.26 -5.00
C HIS A 200 -8.46 -21.36 -6.01
N ARG A 201 -8.33 -21.71 -7.29
CA ARG A 201 -9.06 -21.03 -8.37
C ARG A 201 -10.55 -21.35 -8.31
N SER A 202 -11.38 -20.51 -8.95
CA SER A 202 -12.79 -20.78 -9.17
C SER A 202 -13.03 -21.10 -10.65
N TYR A 203 -13.46 -22.33 -10.95
CA TYR A 203 -13.80 -22.70 -12.33
C TYR A 203 -15.08 -22.03 -12.83
N VAL A 204 -16.00 -21.71 -11.91
CA VAL A 204 -17.31 -21.15 -12.25
C VAL A 204 -17.29 -19.62 -12.24
N ALA A 205 -16.78 -18.99 -11.17
CA ALA A 205 -16.87 -17.53 -11.01
C ALA A 205 -15.79 -16.75 -11.80
N ASP A 206 -14.71 -17.44 -12.19
CA ASP A 206 -13.58 -16.84 -12.91
C ASP A 206 -13.24 -17.63 -14.19
N VAL A 207 -14.10 -18.53 -14.65
CA VAL A 207 -13.92 -19.32 -15.88
C VAL A 207 -12.57 -20.07 -15.89
N GLY A 208 -12.13 -20.53 -14.71
CA GLY A 208 -10.87 -21.24 -14.52
C GLY A 208 -9.62 -20.36 -14.38
N ILE A 209 -9.75 -19.04 -14.54
CA ILE A 209 -8.64 -18.08 -14.35
C ILE A 209 -8.46 -17.83 -12.85
N SER A 210 -7.22 -17.81 -12.38
CA SER A 210 -6.94 -17.37 -11.01
C SER A 210 -7.02 -15.85 -10.92
N THR A 211 -7.90 -15.31 -10.07
CA THR A 211 -8.04 -13.86 -9.85
C THR A 211 -7.68 -13.44 -8.43
N PRO A 212 -7.14 -12.22 -8.23
CA PRO A 212 -6.84 -11.69 -6.90
C PRO A 212 -8.03 -11.76 -5.94
N LYS A 213 -9.22 -11.35 -6.37
CA LYS A 213 -10.45 -11.39 -5.54
C LYS A 213 -10.84 -12.80 -5.14
N GLN A 214 -10.61 -13.80 -5.98
CA GLN A 214 -10.87 -15.20 -5.63
C GLN A 214 -9.86 -15.72 -4.62
N MET A 215 -8.57 -15.36 -4.72
CA MET A 215 -7.57 -15.74 -3.72
C MET A 215 -7.94 -15.20 -2.33
N ALA A 216 -8.30 -13.92 -2.24
CA ALA A 216 -8.72 -13.34 -0.96
C ALA A 216 -10.00 -13.97 -0.41
N LYS A 217 -11.01 -14.22 -1.26
CA LYS A 217 -12.23 -14.91 -0.81
C LYS A 217 -11.93 -16.33 -0.33
N ALA A 218 -11.09 -17.09 -1.02
CA ALA A 218 -10.70 -18.44 -0.61
C ALA A 218 -9.98 -18.41 0.74
N LEU A 219 -9.04 -17.48 0.95
CA LEU A 219 -8.34 -17.34 2.23
C LEU A 219 -9.28 -16.98 3.38
N VAL A 220 -10.22 -16.07 3.15
CA VAL A 220 -11.21 -15.69 4.15
C VAL A 220 -12.11 -16.86 4.52
N GLN A 221 -12.56 -17.65 3.54
CA GLN A 221 -13.34 -18.86 3.78
C GLN A 221 -12.52 -19.93 4.51
N PHE A 222 -11.25 -20.10 4.15
CA PHE A 222 -10.35 -21.03 4.80
C PHE A 222 -10.11 -20.65 6.27
N GLY A 223 -9.82 -19.38 6.56
CA GLY A 223 -9.64 -18.87 7.92
C GLY A 223 -10.89 -18.95 8.78
N ALA A 224 -12.09 -18.82 8.19
CA ALA A 224 -13.34 -19.05 8.93
C ALA A 224 -13.50 -20.52 9.38
N ALA A 225 -12.94 -21.47 8.63
CA ALA A 225 -12.91 -22.88 9.00
C ALA A 225 -11.70 -23.26 9.89
N HIS A 226 -10.71 -22.38 10.01
CA HIS A 226 -9.45 -22.60 10.73
C HIS A 226 -9.11 -21.37 11.61
N PRO A 227 -9.83 -21.17 12.74
CA PRO A 227 -9.65 -19.99 13.60
C PRO A 227 -8.24 -19.86 14.20
N GLU A 228 -7.49 -20.95 14.28
CA GLU A 228 -6.10 -21.00 14.74
C GLU A 228 -5.14 -20.17 13.88
N LEU A 229 -5.50 -19.88 12.62
CA LEU A 229 -4.70 -19.05 11.71
C LEU A 229 -4.66 -17.58 12.09
N ARG A 230 -5.58 -17.14 12.96
CA ARG A 230 -5.72 -15.75 13.42
C ARG A 230 -5.67 -14.75 12.28
N LEU A 231 -6.43 -15.04 11.22
CA LEU A 231 -6.49 -14.23 10.00
C LEU A 231 -6.78 -12.77 10.34
N SER A 232 -5.84 -11.88 10.02
CA SER A 232 -5.98 -10.43 10.19
C SER A 232 -6.20 -9.74 8.84
N ARG A 233 -6.87 -8.58 8.84
CA ARG A 233 -7.18 -7.82 7.62
C ARG A 233 -6.83 -6.36 7.77
N PHE A 234 -6.22 -5.79 6.74
CA PHE A 234 -5.91 -4.36 6.73
C PHE A 234 -5.93 -3.78 5.31
N ILE A 235 -5.97 -2.45 5.24
CA ILE A 235 -5.92 -1.66 4.03
C ILE A 235 -4.66 -0.81 4.07
N ILE A 236 -3.90 -0.84 2.99
CA ILE A 236 -2.84 0.13 2.71
C ILE A 236 -3.44 1.17 1.76
N PRO A 237 -3.69 2.40 2.24
CA PRO A 237 -4.31 3.44 1.43
C PRO A 237 -3.40 3.88 0.28
N GLN A 238 -4.01 4.27 -0.83
CA GLN A 238 -3.29 4.98 -1.88
C GLN A 238 -2.92 6.39 -1.40
N VAL A 239 -1.64 6.75 -1.51
CA VAL A 239 -1.10 8.06 -1.13
C VAL A 239 -1.94 9.19 -1.74
N PRO A 240 -2.31 10.24 -0.97
CA PRO A 240 -3.09 11.35 -1.49
C PRO A 240 -2.26 12.18 -2.47
N GLY A 241 -2.92 12.78 -3.46
CA GLY A 241 -2.18 13.41 -4.53
C GLY A 241 -2.99 13.80 -5.77
N ASN A 242 -2.34 14.56 -6.65
CA ASN A 242 -2.79 14.84 -8.01
C ASN A 242 -2.48 13.66 -8.93
N ILE A 243 -2.93 12.48 -8.53
CA ILE A 243 -2.72 11.19 -9.19
C ILE A 243 -4.04 10.43 -9.33
N ALA A 244 -4.17 9.66 -10.40
CA ALA A 244 -5.41 8.93 -10.67
C ALA A 244 -5.72 7.93 -9.55
N ARG A 245 -6.95 7.97 -9.03
CA ARG A 245 -7.39 7.04 -7.98
C ARG A 245 -7.73 5.67 -8.55
N SER A 246 -7.35 4.62 -7.83
CA SER A 246 -7.71 3.24 -8.17
C SER A 246 -9.19 2.94 -7.96
N LYS A 247 -9.65 1.82 -8.55
CA LYS A 247 -11.04 1.37 -8.49
C LYS A 247 -11.15 0.04 -7.76
N ALA A 248 -12.32 -0.27 -7.22
CA ALA A 248 -12.56 -1.52 -6.50
C ALA A 248 -12.21 -2.76 -7.35
N VAL A 249 -11.79 -3.83 -6.69
CA VAL A 249 -11.42 -5.10 -7.33
C VAL A 249 -12.67 -5.92 -7.66
N HIS A 250 -12.71 -6.45 -8.88
CA HIS A 250 -13.79 -7.29 -9.38
C HIS A 250 -13.28 -8.67 -9.83
N ARG A 251 -14.16 -9.67 -9.82
CA ARG A 251 -13.91 -10.99 -10.45
C ARG A 251 -14.17 -10.88 -11.95
N VAL A 252 -13.73 -11.83 -12.78
CA VAL A 252 -13.97 -11.76 -14.24
C VAL A 252 -15.45 -11.60 -14.58
N VAL A 253 -16.31 -12.47 -14.03
CA VAL A 253 -17.78 -12.38 -14.21
C VAL A 253 -18.35 -11.12 -13.55
N GLY A 254 -17.77 -10.67 -12.41
CA GLY A 254 -18.16 -9.42 -11.76
C GLY A 254 -17.87 -8.19 -12.60
N SER A 255 -16.68 -8.10 -13.20
CA SER A 255 -16.29 -7.04 -14.13
C SER A 255 -17.23 -6.95 -15.33
N PHE A 256 -17.80 -8.08 -15.77
CA PHE A 256 -18.78 -8.10 -16.85
C PHE A 256 -20.17 -7.62 -16.40
N VAL A 257 -20.68 -8.10 -15.27
CA VAL A 257 -22.03 -7.79 -14.77
C VAL A 257 -22.13 -6.39 -14.16
N GLU A 258 -21.15 -5.97 -13.36
CA GLU A 258 -21.17 -4.68 -12.65
C GLU A 258 -20.81 -3.52 -13.59
N SER A 259 -20.24 -3.80 -14.77
CA SER A 259 -19.90 -2.79 -15.75
C SER A 259 -20.99 -2.65 -16.81
N LYS A 260 -21.70 -1.52 -16.77
CA LYS A 260 -22.76 -1.17 -17.75
C LYS A 260 -22.30 -1.29 -19.21
N LYS A 261 -21.00 -1.07 -19.48
CA LYS A 261 -20.42 -1.18 -20.83
C LYS A 261 -20.42 -2.59 -21.42
N TYR A 262 -20.45 -3.64 -20.59
CA TYR A 262 -20.39 -5.03 -21.06
C TYR A 262 -21.76 -5.69 -20.97
N ILE A 263 -22.46 -5.54 -19.84
CA ILE A 263 -23.75 -6.19 -19.65
C ILE A 263 -24.86 -5.59 -20.52
N VAL A 264 -24.87 -4.27 -20.75
CA VAL A 264 -25.97 -3.63 -21.51
C VAL A 264 -25.93 -4.02 -22.99
N PRO A 265 -24.80 -3.89 -23.73
CA PRO A 265 -24.76 -4.35 -25.11
C PRO A 265 -25.04 -5.85 -25.22
N SER A 266 -24.54 -6.65 -24.28
CA SER A 266 -24.74 -8.11 -24.29
C SER A 266 -26.19 -8.49 -23.99
N ALA A 267 -26.89 -7.77 -23.11
CA ALA A 267 -28.30 -7.99 -22.85
C ALA A 267 -29.18 -7.59 -24.04
N VAL A 268 -28.76 -6.59 -24.83
CA VAL A 268 -29.44 -6.21 -26.08
C VAL A 268 -29.24 -7.26 -27.17
N VAL A 269 -28.01 -7.77 -27.33
CA VAL A 269 -27.66 -8.74 -28.38
C VAL A 269 -28.10 -10.18 -28.02
N SER A 270 -27.97 -10.58 -26.75
CA SER A 270 -28.34 -11.90 -26.26
C SER A 270 -28.81 -11.85 -24.78
N PRO A 271 -30.12 -11.65 -24.55
CA PRO A 271 -30.70 -11.61 -23.21
C PRO A 271 -30.46 -12.88 -22.40
N ILE A 272 -30.47 -14.06 -23.04
CA ILE A 272 -30.23 -15.36 -22.40
C ILE A 272 -28.79 -15.44 -21.87
N PHE A 273 -27.80 -15.05 -22.69
CA PHE A 273 -26.40 -15.04 -22.28
C PHE A 273 -26.19 -14.09 -21.09
N ALA A 274 -26.71 -12.85 -21.17
CA ALA A 274 -26.64 -11.90 -20.06
C ALA A 274 -27.32 -12.43 -18.79
N GLY A 275 -28.47 -13.11 -18.92
CA GLY A 275 -29.17 -13.77 -17.83
C GLY A 275 -28.36 -14.89 -17.17
N CYS A 276 -27.70 -15.75 -17.96
CA CYS A 276 -26.82 -16.79 -17.43
C CYS A 276 -25.60 -16.21 -16.70
N VAL A 277 -24.97 -15.17 -17.25
CA VAL A 277 -23.83 -14.50 -16.60
C VAL A 277 -24.26 -13.82 -15.29
N ALA A 278 -25.43 -13.19 -15.26
CA ALA A 278 -26.01 -12.63 -14.04
C ALA A 278 -26.33 -13.72 -13.00
N ALA A 279 -26.93 -14.84 -13.41
CA ALA A 279 -27.22 -15.97 -12.52
C ALA A 279 -25.94 -16.55 -11.89
N VAL A 280 -24.85 -16.70 -12.67
CA VAL A 280 -23.54 -17.12 -12.16
C VAL A 280 -22.94 -16.08 -11.21
N TYR A 281 -23.06 -14.78 -11.52
CA TYR A 281 -22.60 -13.70 -10.63
C TYR A 281 -23.30 -13.76 -9.27
N PHE A 282 -24.64 -13.82 -9.24
CA PHE A 282 -25.39 -13.86 -8.00
C PHE A 282 -25.23 -15.20 -7.27
N GLY A 283 -25.28 -16.33 -7.98
CA GLY A 283 -25.14 -17.68 -7.42
C GLY A 283 -23.76 -17.96 -6.82
N SER A 284 -22.69 -17.36 -7.36
CA SER A 284 -21.34 -17.46 -6.80
C SER A 284 -21.06 -16.46 -5.66
N GLY A 285 -22.06 -15.64 -5.29
CA GLY A 285 -21.92 -14.57 -4.30
C GLY A 285 -21.04 -13.42 -4.76
N GLY A 286 -21.03 -13.11 -6.05
CA GLY A 286 -20.18 -12.10 -6.70
C GLY A 286 -20.29 -10.69 -6.09
N GLY A 287 -21.44 -10.35 -5.50
CA GLY A 287 -21.67 -9.08 -4.81
C GLY A 287 -21.49 -9.11 -3.28
N ARG A 288 -21.13 -10.25 -2.66
CA ARG A 288 -21.09 -10.40 -1.20
C ARG A 288 -19.71 -10.25 -0.57
N PHE A 289 -18.64 -10.45 -1.34
CA PHE A 289 -17.28 -10.35 -0.81
C PHE A 289 -16.76 -8.91 -0.90
N ASN A 290 -16.64 -8.27 0.26
CA ASN A 290 -16.01 -6.97 0.41
C ASN A 290 -14.62 -7.11 1.07
N PRO A 291 -13.52 -6.82 0.36
CA PRO A 291 -12.18 -6.92 0.93
C PRO A 291 -11.90 -5.90 2.04
N SER A 292 -12.71 -4.83 2.17
CA SER A 292 -12.57 -3.83 3.23
C SER A 292 -13.33 -4.16 4.51
N TYR A 293 -14.03 -5.30 4.57
CA TYR A 293 -14.87 -5.64 5.73
C TYR A 293 -14.01 -5.84 6.98
N GLU A 294 -14.29 -5.04 8.02
CA GLU A 294 -13.57 -5.01 9.31
C GLU A 294 -12.05 -4.84 9.19
N ALA A 295 -11.58 -4.26 8.07
CA ALA A 295 -10.17 -4.07 7.84
C ALA A 295 -9.63 -2.88 8.62
N MET A 296 -8.46 -3.07 9.25
CA MET A 296 -7.69 -2.00 9.87
C MET A 296 -6.99 -1.15 8.80
N ILE A 297 -6.41 -0.01 9.19
CA ILE A 297 -5.62 0.86 8.32
C ILE A 297 -4.15 0.68 8.65
N TYR A 298 -3.37 0.34 7.63
CA TYR A 298 -1.92 0.40 7.68
C TYR A 298 -1.47 1.83 7.37
N ALA A 299 -0.69 2.41 8.26
CA ALA A 299 0.00 3.67 8.04
C ALA A 299 1.53 3.43 8.16
N PRO A 300 2.35 4.04 7.29
CA PRO A 300 3.80 3.90 7.35
C PRO A 300 4.35 4.18 8.76
N GLY A 301 5.20 3.27 9.26
CA GLY A 301 5.86 3.42 10.57
C GLY A 301 4.92 3.37 11.78
N SER A 302 3.65 3.01 11.59
CA SER A 302 2.64 2.95 12.65
C SER A 302 2.08 1.53 12.79
N LYS A 303 1.51 1.22 13.96
CA LYS A 303 0.70 0.01 14.14
C LYS A 303 -0.59 0.13 13.32
N LEU A 304 -1.26 -0.99 13.07
CA LEU A 304 -2.59 -0.99 12.44
C LEU A 304 -3.57 -0.16 13.29
N GLU A 305 -4.27 0.78 12.64
CA GLU A 305 -5.21 1.70 13.28
C GLU A 305 -6.65 1.44 12.81
N LEU A 306 -7.65 1.82 13.63
CA LEU A 306 -9.04 1.73 13.19
C LEU A 306 -9.34 2.76 12.10
N PRO A 307 -10.22 2.42 11.13
CA PRO A 307 -10.66 3.37 10.12
C PRO A 307 -11.41 4.54 10.75
N LEU A 308 -11.23 5.73 10.18
CA LEU A 308 -11.92 6.94 10.59
C LEU A 308 -13.43 6.77 10.41
N THR A 309 -14.18 7.01 11.49
CA THR A 309 -15.65 6.93 11.45
C THR A 309 -16.24 8.10 10.65
N GLY A 310 -17.50 7.94 10.22
CA GLY A 310 -18.22 9.01 9.52
C GLY A 310 -18.43 10.26 10.38
N GLU A 311 -18.54 10.11 11.70
CA GLU A 311 -18.67 11.22 12.63
C GLU A 311 -17.34 11.97 12.82
N GLU A 312 -16.25 11.24 13.10
CA GLU A 312 -14.92 11.84 13.21
C GLU A 312 -14.53 12.57 11.92
N ARG A 313 -14.84 12.00 10.74
CA ARG A 313 -14.62 12.68 9.46
C ARG A 313 -15.34 14.01 9.38
N ARG A 314 -16.62 14.05 9.76
CA ARG A 314 -17.39 15.30 9.76
C ARG A 314 -16.78 16.31 10.74
N ALA A 315 -16.35 15.85 11.92
CA ALA A 315 -15.69 16.68 12.91
C ALA A 315 -14.38 17.27 12.39
N TYR A 316 -13.49 16.44 11.82
CA TYR A 316 -12.24 16.91 11.21
C TYR A 316 -12.49 17.82 10.01
N SER A 317 -13.45 17.50 9.13
CA SER A 317 -13.79 18.36 7.99
C SER A 317 -14.26 19.74 8.44
N LYS A 318 -15.08 19.80 9.50
CA LYS A 318 -15.52 21.06 10.10
C LYS A 318 -14.37 21.81 10.75
N ALA A 319 -13.48 21.11 11.46
CA ALA A 319 -12.31 21.69 12.10
C ALA A 319 -11.33 22.29 11.07
N LEU A 320 -11.08 21.58 9.96
CA LEU A 320 -10.25 22.08 8.86
C LEU A 320 -10.85 23.35 8.28
N LYS A 321 -12.16 23.33 7.95
CA LYS A 321 -12.84 24.50 7.40
C LYS A 321 -12.75 25.72 8.32
N HIS A 322 -12.98 25.53 9.62
CA HIS A 322 -12.88 26.59 10.61
C HIS A 322 -11.46 27.17 10.65
N LEU A 323 -10.44 26.31 10.71
CA LEU A 323 -9.04 26.70 10.75
C LEU A 323 -8.62 27.49 9.51
N LEU A 324 -9.07 27.10 8.31
CA LEU A 324 -8.79 27.85 7.07
C LEU A 324 -9.50 29.21 7.02
N THR A 325 -10.72 29.32 7.54
CA THR A 325 -11.47 30.58 7.56
C THR A 325 -10.85 31.64 8.49
N HIS A 326 -10.19 31.24 9.59
CA HIS A 326 -9.56 32.17 10.53
C HIS A 326 -8.16 32.65 10.10
N THR A 327 -7.47 31.89 9.24
CA THR A 327 -6.09 32.24 8.85
C THR A 327 -5.99 32.87 7.46
N LEU A 328 -7.00 32.68 6.60
CA LEU A 328 -7.01 33.15 5.22
C LEU A 328 -8.10 34.21 5.00
N GLU A 329 -7.99 35.36 5.69
CA GLU A 329 -8.71 36.56 5.26
C GLU A 329 -8.17 37.00 3.88
N GLY A 330 -8.78 36.52 2.80
CA GLY A 330 -8.53 37.03 1.44
C GLY A 330 -8.48 36.02 0.29
N SER A 331 -8.39 34.70 0.54
CA SER A 331 -8.38 33.69 -0.54
C SER A 331 -9.62 32.81 -0.46
N ALA A 332 -10.73 33.28 -1.02
CA ALA A 332 -11.86 32.42 -1.38
C ALA A 332 -11.53 31.64 -2.68
N GLY A 333 -10.37 31.00 -2.71
CA GLY A 333 -9.89 30.14 -3.78
C GLY A 333 -9.83 28.69 -3.31
N ASN A 334 -10.00 27.75 -4.24
CA ASN A 334 -9.94 26.32 -3.95
C ASN A 334 -8.47 25.92 -3.72
N ASP A 335 -7.98 25.92 -2.48
CA ASP A 335 -6.55 25.72 -2.12
C ASP A 335 -5.91 24.43 -2.68
N HIS A 336 -6.72 23.43 -3.03
CA HIS A 336 -6.24 22.27 -3.79
C HIS A 336 -5.58 22.67 -5.13
N ASP A 337 -6.13 23.70 -5.79
CA ASP A 337 -5.64 24.20 -7.07
C ASP A 337 -4.36 25.05 -6.91
N SER A 338 -4.12 25.66 -5.74
CA SER A 338 -2.88 26.40 -5.47
C SER A 338 -1.69 25.46 -5.32
N TRP A 339 -1.82 24.42 -4.49
CA TRP A 339 -0.74 23.43 -4.35
C TRP A 339 -0.47 22.68 -5.67
N ALA A 340 -1.52 22.34 -6.43
CA ALA A 340 -1.37 21.72 -7.74
C ALA A 340 -0.54 22.60 -8.71
N LEU A 341 -0.76 23.91 -8.68
CA LEU A 341 0.01 24.87 -9.48
C LEU A 341 1.49 24.89 -9.06
N VAL A 342 1.78 24.88 -7.76
CA VAL A 342 3.14 24.79 -7.24
C VAL A 342 3.83 23.50 -7.72
N GLN A 343 3.17 22.36 -7.56
CA GLN A 343 3.70 21.06 -8.03
C GLN A 343 3.96 21.06 -9.53
N SER A 344 3.08 21.65 -10.34
CA SER A 344 3.19 21.63 -11.81
C SER A 344 4.50 22.25 -12.33
N LYS A 345 5.02 23.27 -11.65
CA LYS A 345 6.25 23.99 -12.02
C LYS A 345 7.49 23.50 -11.28
N ALA A 346 7.31 22.65 -10.27
CA ALA A 346 8.40 22.20 -9.42
C ALA A 346 9.22 21.06 -10.03
N GLU A 347 10.44 20.94 -9.54
CA GLU A 347 11.32 19.79 -9.73
C GLU A 347 11.50 19.03 -8.41
N TYR A 348 11.80 17.73 -8.50
CA TYR A 348 12.03 16.90 -7.31
C TYR A 348 13.51 16.61 -7.11
N ARG A 349 13.93 16.65 -5.85
CA ARG A 349 15.31 16.39 -5.40
C ARG A 349 15.27 15.62 -4.07
N PHE A 350 16.45 15.29 -3.57
CA PHE A 350 16.63 14.85 -2.19
C PHE A 350 17.43 15.90 -1.42
N ASP A 351 17.10 16.08 -0.16
CA ASP A 351 17.92 16.85 0.76
C ASP A 351 19.21 16.10 1.13
N GLN A 352 20.09 16.74 1.90
CA GLN A 352 21.35 16.19 2.37
C GLN A 352 21.19 14.94 3.27
N HIS A 353 20.01 14.71 3.83
CA HIS A 353 19.69 13.55 4.67
C HIS A 353 18.95 12.45 3.90
N GLY A 354 18.77 12.62 2.58
CA GLY A 354 18.09 11.66 1.73
C GLY A 354 16.55 11.75 1.78
N GLY A 355 15.99 12.78 2.40
CA GLY A 355 14.55 13.06 2.40
C GLY A 355 14.10 13.71 1.08
N PRO A 356 12.92 13.36 0.52
CA PRO A 356 12.45 13.96 -0.71
C PRO A 356 12.07 15.42 -0.51
N VAL A 357 12.38 16.26 -1.51
CA VAL A 357 12.04 17.68 -1.51
C VAL A 357 11.46 18.13 -2.84
N LEU A 358 10.58 19.12 -2.77
CA LEU A 358 10.03 19.83 -3.91
C LEU A 358 10.78 21.15 -4.05
N GLN A 359 11.43 21.37 -5.19
CA GLN A 359 12.12 22.60 -5.54
C GLN A 359 11.25 23.43 -6.49
N THR A 360 10.97 24.68 -6.12
CA THR A 360 10.14 25.60 -6.92
C THR A 360 10.69 27.02 -6.85
N ASN A 361 10.23 27.89 -7.74
CA ASN A 361 10.63 29.28 -7.79
C ASN A 361 9.53 30.18 -7.21
N ILE A 362 9.90 31.08 -6.30
CA ILE A 362 9.06 32.19 -5.84
C ILE A 362 9.72 33.49 -6.29
N GLY A 363 9.20 34.06 -7.38
CA GLY A 363 9.88 35.16 -8.07
C GLY A 363 11.28 34.72 -8.56
N PRO A 364 12.36 35.44 -8.21
CA PRO A 364 13.72 35.06 -8.61
C PRO A 364 14.37 34.03 -7.67
N GLN A 365 13.75 33.67 -6.55
CA GLN A 365 14.34 32.80 -5.53
C GLN A 365 13.96 31.34 -5.74
N VAL A 366 14.96 30.46 -5.70
CA VAL A 366 14.77 29.01 -5.66
C VAL A 366 14.52 28.59 -4.21
N VAL A 367 13.43 27.87 -3.98
CA VAL A 367 12.98 27.43 -2.67
C VAL A 367 12.81 25.92 -2.67
N ASN A 368 13.24 25.26 -1.59
CA ASN A 368 13.01 23.85 -1.36
C ASN A 368 11.94 23.67 -0.28
N VAL A 369 11.02 22.75 -0.49
CA VAL A 369 9.96 22.38 0.46
C VAL A 369 10.10 20.91 0.78
N GLY A 370 10.20 20.57 2.07
CA GLY A 370 10.13 19.18 2.51
C GLY A 370 8.74 18.61 2.26
N VAL A 371 8.67 17.39 1.70
CA VAL A 371 7.38 16.78 1.34
C VAL A 371 7.01 15.58 2.20
N SER A 372 7.80 15.23 3.22
CA SER A 372 7.51 14.13 4.16
C SER A 372 7.18 14.66 5.56
N PRO A 373 6.54 13.86 6.44
CA PRO A 373 6.25 14.27 7.81
C PRO A 373 7.48 14.76 8.60
N THR A 374 8.66 14.22 8.31
CA THR A 374 9.90 14.52 9.05
C THR A 374 10.66 15.72 8.50
N ASN A 375 10.54 16.04 7.21
CA ASN A 375 11.28 17.15 6.61
C ASN A 375 10.43 18.37 6.23
N VAL A 376 9.10 18.27 6.26
CA VAL A 376 8.19 19.38 5.92
C VAL A 376 8.38 20.63 6.78
N ARG A 377 8.94 20.49 8.00
CA ARG A 377 9.26 21.63 8.90
C ARG A 377 10.75 21.87 9.13
N THR A 378 11.63 20.95 8.71
CA THR A 378 13.07 21.09 9.00
C THR A 378 13.83 21.81 7.89
N ILE A 379 13.22 21.92 6.71
CA ILE A 379 13.72 22.71 5.60
C ILE A 379 13.16 24.13 5.74
N ASP A 380 14.00 25.13 5.52
CA ASP A 380 13.63 26.54 5.51
C ASP A 380 12.76 26.87 4.28
N ALA A 381 11.50 26.44 4.37
CA ALA A 381 10.47 26.64 3.37
C ALA A 381 9.51 27.74 3.84
N PRO A 382 9.04 28.62 2.94
CA PRO A 382 8.00 29.59 3.24
C PRO A 382 6.77 28.89 3.83
N ARG A 383 6.31 29.41 4.97
CA ARG A 383 5.19 28.83 5.74
C ARG A 383 3.94 28.64 4.88
N GLN A 384 3.68 29.55 3.93
CA GLN A 384 2.56 29.46 3.00
C GLN A 384 2.59 28.15 2.20
N LEU A 385 3.75 27.72 1.69
CA LEU A 385 3.87 26.47 0.94
C LEU A 385 3.66 25.23 1.81
N ILE A 386 4.11 25.28 3.07
CA ILE A 386 3.87 24.21 4.05
C ILE A 386 2.37 24.09 4.34
N GLN A 387 1.69 25.22 4.55
CA GLN A 387 0.26 25.28 4.80
C GLN A 387 -0.56 24.78 3.59
N GLU A 388 -0.20 25.18 2.37
CA GLU A 388 -0.83 24.70 1.14
C GLU A 388 -0.70 23.18 0.98
N LEU A 389 0.50 22.62 1.18
CA LEU A 389 0.74 21.17 1.13
C LEU A 389 -0.13 20.40 2.14
N LEU A 390 -0.08 20.82 3.41
CA LEU A 390 -0.79 20.13 4.49
C LEU A 390 -2.32 20.27 4.35
N THR A 391 -2.79 21.42 3.88
CA THR A 391 -4.19 21.66 3.54
C THR A 391 -4.64 20.76 2.40
N ALA A 392 -3.89 20.70 1.30
CA ALA A 392 -4.21 19.84 0.17
C ALA A 392 -4.26 18.36 0.57
N ARG A 393 -3.32 17.90 1.40
CA ARG A 393 -3.33 16.55 1.97
C ARG A 393 -4.60 16.27 2.79
N LEU A 394 -4.90 17.10 3.78
CA LEU A 394 -6.06 16.91 4.65
C LEU A 394 -7.38 16.99 3.88
N GLN A 395 -7.49 17.92 2.93
CA GLN A 395 -8.66 18.01 2.06
C GLN A 395 -8.85 16.73 1.24
N SER A 396 -7.77 16.19 0.64
CA SER A 396 -7.80 14.94 -0.13
C SER A 396 -8.23 13.73 0.72
N GLU A 397 -7.71 13.60 1.93
CA GLU A 397 -8.03 12.46 2.81
C GLU A 397 -9.45 12.55 3.42
N LEU A 398 -9.96 13.75 3.65
CA LEU A 398 -11.28 13.97 4.23
C LEU A 398 -12.43 13.92 3.21
N GLN A 399 -12.14 13.75 1.90
CA GLN A 399 -13.17 13.58 0.88
C GLN A 399 -14.07 12.38 1.17
N ARG A 400 -15.33 12.44 0.73
CA ARG A 400 -16.29 11.33 0.87
C ARG A 400 -15.83 10.04 0.18
N SER A 401 -15.12 10.15 -0.94
CA SER A 401 -14.53 9.04 -1.70
C SER A 401 -13.50 8.24 -0.89
N SER A 402 -12.87 8.83 0.11
CA SER A 402 -11.84 8.20 0.96
C SER A 402 -12.42 7.41 2.15
N THR A 403 -13.70 7.05 2.13
CA THR A 403 -14.39 6.35 3.25
C THR A 403 -13.74 5.01 3.56
N GLY A 404 -13.35 4.80 4.81
CA GLY A 404 -12.70 3.56 5.27
C GLY A 404 -11.28 3.34 4.76
N LYS A 405 -10.61 4.38 4.24
CA LYS A 405 -9.24 4.31 3.70
C LYS A 405 -8.24 5.23 4.45
N VAL A 406 -8.61 5.76 5.61
CA VAL A 406 -7.74 6.61 6.44
C VAL A 406 -8.08 6.42 7.91
N SER A 407 -7.11 6.57 8.81
CA SER A 407 -7.31 6.44 10.26
C SER A 407 -7.38 7.77 10.97
N GLY A 408 -8.00 7.78 12.16
CA GLY A 408 -8.06 8.96 13.03
C GLY A 408 -6.69 9.41 13.55
N GLY A 409 -5.77 8.47 13.81
CA GLY A 409 -4.41 8.80 14.26
C GLY A 409 -3.59 9.51 13.19
N GLN A 410 -3.69 9.07 11.93
CA GLN A 410 -3.01 9.72 10.80
C GLN A 410 -3.54 11.15 10.59
N ILE A 411 -4.86 11.33 10.52
CA ILE A 411 -5.45 12.67 10.38
C ILE A 411 -5.06 13.57 11.56
N GLY A 412 -5.09 13.05 12.78
CA GLY A 412 -4.67 13.80 13.97
C GLY A 412 -3.24 14.32 13.88
N ARG A 413 -2.29 13.48 13.41
CA ARG A 413 -0.88 13.88 13.20
C ARG A 413 -0.77 14.96 12.11
N ASP A 414 -1.46 14.79 10.99
CA ASP A 414 -1.45 15.77 9.90
C ASP A 414 -2.05 17.12 10.32
N PHE A 415 -3.10 17.11 11.15
CA PHE A 415 -3.67 18.32 11.76
C PHE A 415 -2.69 19.03 12.71
N GLN A 416 -1.93 18.28 13.50
CA GLN A 416 -0.90 18.86 14.37
C GLN A 416 0.20 19.53 13.57
N LEU A 417 0.62 18.91 12.45
CA LEU A 417 1.57 19.53 11.53
C LEU A 417 1.01 20.85 10.97
N LEU A 418 -0.27 20.88 10.56
CA LEU A 418 -0.89 22.08 10.02
C LEU A 418 -1.00 23.19 11.07
N ARG A 419 -1.46 22.87 12.30
CA ARG A 419 -1.54 23.86 13.38
C ARG A 419 -0.19 24.48 13.70
N ARG A 420 0.85 23.66 13.84
CA ARG A 420 2.24 24.12 14.06
C ARG A 420 2.82 24.92 12.89
N ALA A 421 2.25 24.83 11.70
CA ALA A 421 2.63 25.65 10.54
C ALA A 421 1.87 26.99 10.52
N LEU A 422 0.76 27.11 11.25
CA LEU A 422 -0.08 28.30 11.37
C LEU A 422 0.27 29.14 12.61
N ASP A 423 0.63 28.49 13.71
CA ASP A 423 1.04 29.16 14.93
C ASP A 423 2.40 29.85 14.71
N GLU A 424 2.50 31.14 15.07
CA GLU A 424 3.67 31.98 14.79
C GLU A 424 4.90 31.70 15.67
N ASP A 425 4.73 30.96 16.78
CA ASP A 425 5.71 30.87 17.87
C ASP A 425 5.98 29.43 18.34
N ASP A 426 6.75 28.64 17.58
CA ASP A 426 7.49 27.53 18.23
C ASP A 426 8.83 27.27 17.53
N PRO A 427 9.98 27.51 18.19
CA PRO A 427 11.27 26.99 17.74
C PRO A 427 11.27 25.45 17.74
N PRO A 428 12.22 24.80 17.06
CA PRO A 428 12.29 23.33 17.04
C PRO A 428 12.49 22.78 18.47
N GLU A 429 11.45 22.15 19.00
CA GLU A 429 11.41 21.61 20.37
C GLU A 429 12.46 20.50 20.58
N ASN A 430 13.47 20.82 21.39
CA ASN A 430 14.04 19.85 22.31
C ASN A 430 13.09 19.73 23.52
N SER A 431 12.80 18.48 23.91
CA SER A 431 12.24 18.05 25.21
C SER A 431 10.81 18.48 25.59
N LEU A 432 9.85 17.54 25.54
CA LEU A 432 9.27 16.93 26.76
C LEU A 432 8.21 15.84 26.45
N ALA A 433 8.51 14.64 26.96
CA ALA A 433 7.64 13.63 27.56
C ALA A 433 6.21 13.41 27.03
N SER A 434 6.07 12.26 26.36
CA SER A 434 4.89 11.41 26.29
C SER A 434 4.08 11.33 27.60
N GLN A 435 2.77 11.62 27.53
CA GLN A 435 1.79 11.02 28.43
C GLN A 435 0.94 10.00 27.67
N PRO A 436 0.84 8.74 28.13
CA PRO A 436 -0.04 7.74 27.53
C PRO A 436 -1.49 7.97 27.96
N ARG A 437 -2.42 7.91 26.99
CA ARG A 437 -3.85 7.80 27.29
C ARG A 437 -4.14 6.49 28.03
N SER A 438 -4.94 6.62 29.06
CA SER A 438 -5.49 5.54 29.88
C SER A 438 -6.16 4.46 29.03
N ALA A 439 -5.83 3.21 29.34
CA ALA A 439 -6.45 2.03 28.80
C ALA A 439 -7.92 1.93 29.23
N ILE A 440 -8.84 2.03 28.28
CA ILE A 440 -10.20 1.50 28.46
C ILE A 440 -10.08 -0.02 28.29
N ARG A 441 -10.40 -0.75 29.37
CA ARG A 441 -10.54 -2.21 29.40
C ARG A 441 -11.52 -2.65 28.33
N VAL A 442 -11.05 -3.40 27.34
CA VAL A 442 -11.91 -4.24 26.50
C VAL A 442 -12.02 -5.59 27.21
N ALA A 443 -13.25 -5.98 27.53
CA ALA A 443 -13.58 -7.27 28.11
C ALA A 443 -13.20 -8.40 27.15
N ARG A 444 -12.61 -9.46 27.71
CA ARG A 444 -12.39 -10.74 27.03
C ARG A 444 -13.73 -11.34 26.60
N PHE A 445 -13.82 -11.71 25.34
CA PHE A 445 -14.57 -12.88 24.86
C PHE A 445 -13.73 -13.59 23.81
#